data_AF-A0AAV2APY9-F1
#
_entry.id   AF-A0AAV2APY9-F1
#
_cell.length_a   1.000
_cell.length_b   1.000
_cell.length_c   1.000
_cell.angle_alpha   90.00
_cell.angle_beta   90.00
_cell.angle_gamma   90.00
#
_symmetry.space_group_name_H-M   'P 1'
#
loop_
_entity.id
_entity.type
_entity.pdbx_description
1 polymer ?
#
loop_
_entity_poly.entity_id
_entity_poly.type
_entity_poly.pdbx_seq_one_letter_code
_entity_poly.pdbx_strand_id
1 'polypeptide(L)'
;MFSTVAIFTILFGCALARDIKSETTCQTHKRNSAGQSALMHWDIQCDAQGNYLPLQCTVETPKWCACYNKEDPITRPSRSTKSCECHLKKDEAIKANKPPCEIPECNRNGKFEKKQCCARDNKCRCVDPTTGQTTVQPTTSRSLQCP
;
A
#
# COMPACT_ATOMS: atom_id res chain seq x y z
N MET A 1 26.83 71.84 -16.06
CA MET A 1 25.64 71.16 -16.62
C MET A 1 25.78 69.68 -16.35
N PHE A 2 24.74 69.09 -15.79
CA PHE A 2 24.78 67.85 -15.01
C PHE A 2 25.10 66.60 -15.84
N SER A 3 26.03 65.80 -15.30
CA SER A 3 26.22 64.38 -15.60
C SER A 3 25.01 63.58 -15.10
N THR A 4 24.61 62.55 -15.83
CA THR A 4 24.72 61.12 -15.45
C THR A 4 23.70 60.28 -16.22
N VAL A 5 24.21 59.24 -16.88
CA VAL A 5 23.46 58.16 -17.53
C VAL A 5 22.66 57.40 -16.47
N ALA A 6 21.33 57.35 -16.59
CA ALA A 6 20.49 56.53 -15.75
C ALA A 6 20.48 55.09 -16.31
N ILE A 7 21.24 54.22 -15.66
CA ILE A 7 21.31 52.78 -15.92
C ILE A 7 19.99 52.16 -15.44
N PHE A 8 19.25 51.52 -16.36
CA PHE A 8 18.11 50.67 -16.05
C PHE A 8 18.61 49.43 -15.29
N THR A 9 18.58 49.47 -13.96
CA THR A 9 18.80 48.27 -13.14
C THR A 9 17.54 47.41 -13.19
N ILE A 10 17.55 46.41 -14.07
CA ILE A 10 16.59 45.31 -14.06
C ILE A 10 16.78 44.58 -12.72
N LEU A 11 15.84 44.78 -11.78
CA LEU A 11 15.74 43.99 -10.56
C LEU A 11 15.31 42.57 -10.95
N PHE A 12 16.28 41.76 -11.35
CA PHE A 12 16.15 40.30 -11.42
C PHE A 12 16.21 39.78 -9.99
N GLY A 13 15.13 40.01 -9.24
CA GLY A 13 14.95 39.41 -7.92
C GLY A 13 14.87 37.90 -8.11
N CYS A 14 15.93 37.18 -7.74
CA CYS A 14 15.96 35.73 -7.70
C CYS A 14 14.73 35.23 -6.93
N ALA A 15 13.76 34.69 -7.65
CA ALA A 15 12.75 33.82 -7.08
C ALA A 15 13.50 32.63 -6.49
N LEU A 16 13.78 32.67 -5.20
CA LEU A 16 14.02 31.45 -4.44
C LEU A 16 12.68 30.72 -4.43
N ALA A 17 12.43 29.93 -5.48
CA ALA A 17 11.45 28.88 -5.43
C ALA A 17 11.88 27.98 -4.28
N ARG A 18 11.37 28.27 -3.08
CA ARG A 18 11.33 27.27 -2.02
C ARG A 18 10.52 26.15 -2.64
N ASP A 19 11.17 25.03 -2.96
CA ASP A 19 10.48 23.76 -3.16
C ASP A 19 9.69 23.52 -1.87
N ILE A 20 8.45 24.01 -1.81
CA ILE A 20 7.47 23.57 -0.83
C ILE A 20 7.12 22.17 -1.28
N LYS A 21 8.00 21.22 -0.92
CA LYS A 21 7.75 19.79 -1.16
C LYS A 21 6.50 19.47 -0.36
N SER A 22 5.36 19.42 -1.04
CA SER A 22 4.08 19.08 -0.42
C SER A 22 4.26 17.78 0.33
N GLU A 23 3.95 17.79 1.62
CA GLU A 23 3.99 16.58 2.45
C GLU A 23 2.99 15.58 1.87
N THR A 24 3.45 14.34 1.66
CA THR A 24 2.59 13.25 1.17
C THR A 24 1.63 12.77 2.26
N THR A 25 0.62 11.99 1.90
CA THR A 25 -0.31 11.38 2.86
C THR A 25 0.42 10.53 3.90
N CYS A 26 1.40 9.71 3.48
CA CYS A 26 2.19 8.90 4.42
C CYS A 26 3.03 9.74 5.36
N GLN A 27 3.74 10.76 4.85
CA GLN A 27 4.57 11.63 5.68
C GLN A 27 3.74 12.39 6.71
N THR A 28 2.58 12.92 6.29
CA THR A 28 1.62 13.59 7.18
C THR A 28 1.13 12.64 8.27
N HIS A 29 0.73 11.42 7.90
CA HIS A 29 0.30 10.40 8.85
C HIS A 29 1.41 10.01 9.83
N LYS A 30 2.63 9.82 9.34
CA LYS A 30 3.82 9.53 10.17
C LYS A 30 4.09 10.62 11.20
N ARG A 31 4.04 11.89 10.79
CA ARG A 31 4.21 13.03 11.70
C ARG A 31 3.11 13.07 12.76
N ASN A 32 1.87 12.83 12.38
CA ASN A 32 0.74 12.84 13.32
C ASN A 32 0.77 11.65 14.29
N SER A 33 1.25 10.49 13.86
CA SER A 33 1.37 9.29 14.70
C SER A 33 2.54 9.34 15.68
N ALA A 34 3.48 10.27 15.52
CA ALA A 34 4.58 10.51 16.46
C ALA A 34 4.16 11.30 17.72
N GLY A 35 2.90 11.73 17.82
CA GLY A 35 2.37 12.43 18.99
C GLY A 35 2.12 11.50 20.19
N GLN A 36 2.43 11.96 21.40
CA GLN A 36 2.50 11.15 22.63
C GLN A 36 1.16 10.77 23.28
N SER A 37 0.01 11.08 22.67
CA SER A 37 -1.30 11.06 23.37
C SER A 37 -2.26 9.93 22.94
N ALA A 38 -1.81 8.91 22.22
CA ALA A 38 -2.66 7.79 21.80
C ALA A 38 -2.43 6.53 22.65
N LEU A 39 -3.49 5.76 22.93
CA LEU A 39 -3.38 4.44 23.59
C LEU A 39 -2.71 3.37 22.69
N MET A 40 -2.64 3.63 21.37
CA MET A 40 -2.01 2.78 20.37
C MET A 40 -1.27 3.68 19.38
N HIS A 41 0.05 3.58 19.33
CA HIS A 41 0.88 4.38 18.43
C HIS A 41 1.19 3.60 17.16
N TRP A 42 0.85 4.18 16.02
CA TRP A 42 1.18 3.62 14.71
C TRP A 42 2.62 3.95 14.35
N ASP A 43 3.42 2.92 14.09
CA ASP A 43 4.74 3.05 13.48
C ASP A 43 4.59 3.17 11.96
N ILE A 44 4.32 4.40 11.50
CA ILE A 44 4.09 4.65 10.08
C ILE A 44 5.42 4.71 9.32
N GLN A 45 5.54 3.85 8.32
CA GLN A 45 6.72 3.67 7.49
C GLN A 45 6.43 4.10 6.06
N CYS A 46 7.26 5.01 5.54
CA CYS A 46 7.15 5.53 4.18
C CYS A 46 8.42 5.17 3.38
N ASP A 47 8.29 4.99 2.07
CA ASP A 47 9.42 4.87 1.15
C ASP A 47 10.09 6.24 0.88
N ALA A 48 11.13 6.26 0.04
CA ALA A 48 11.88 7.47 -0.30
C ALA A 48 11.04 8.52 -1.06
N GLN A 49 9.97 8.08 -1.72
CA GLN A 49 9.04 8.93 -2.45
C GLN A 49 7.92 9.48 -1.54
N GLY A 50 7.77 8.91 -0.33
CA GLY A 50 6.71 9.28 0.61
C GLY A 50 5.44 8.46 0.43
N ASN A 51 5.48 7.33 -0.27
CA ASN A 51 4.35 6.39 -0.28
C ASN A 51 4.43 5.49 0.96
N TYR A 52 3.30 4.91 1.36
CA TYR A 52 3.30 3.91 2.42
C TYR A 52 4.09 2.66 1.99
N LEU A 53 4.85 2.10 2.93
CA LEU A 53 5.23 0.69 2.83
C LEU A 53 3.98 -0.19 3.03
N PRO A 54 3.91 -1.39 2.43
CA PRO A 54 2.67 -2.17 2.45
C PRO A 54 2.15 -2.54 3.83
N LEU A 55 3.03 -2.87 4.78
CA LEU A 55 2.65 -3.34 6.11
C LEU A 55 2.93 -2.25 7.15
N GLN A 56 1.87 -1.70 7.73
CA GLN A 56 1.94 -0.72 8.81
C GLN A 56 1.49 -1.37 10.12
N CYS A 57 2.20 -1.10 11.22
CA CYS A 57 1.93 -1.76 12.50
C CYS A 57 1.97 -0.77 13.67
N THR A 58 1.34 -1.12 14.78
CA THR A 58 1.53 -0.42 16.04
C THR A 58 2.88 -0.75 16.67
N VAL A 59 3.38 0.16 17.52
CA VAL A 59 4.60 -0.04 18.31
C VAL A 59 4.33 -1.01 19.45
N GLU A 60 3.18 -0.87 20.12
CA GLU A 60 2.81 -1.61 21.31
C GLU A 60 2.56 -3.10 21.04
N THR A 61 2.77 -3.91 22.07
CA THR A 61 2.47 -5.35 22.05
C THR A 61 1.15 -5.62 22.78
N PRO A 62 0.25 -6.43 22.21
CA PRO A 62 0.39 -7.11 20.92
C PRO A 62 0.25 -6.15 19.73
N LYS A 63 1.11 -6.31 18.72
CA LYS A 63 1.05 -5.48 17.51
C LYS A 63 -0.24 -5.72 16.74
N TRP A 64 -0.83 -4.62 16.30
CA TRP A 64 -1.90 -4.60 15.30
C TRP A 64 -1.30 -4.10 13.99
N CYS A 65 -1.54 -4.82 12.90
CA CYS A 65 -1.03 -4.44 11.60
C CYS A 65 -2.14 -4.36 10.56
N ALA A 66 -2.01 -3.43 9.61
CA ALA A 66 -2.90 -3.24 8.49
C ALA A 66 -2.09 -3.11 7.20
N CYS A 67 -2.70 -3.50 6.09
CA CYS A 67 -2.13 -3.34 4.77
C CYS A 67 -2.55 -2.01 4.16
N TYR A 68 -1.59 -1.37 3.50
CA TYR A 68 -1.74 -0.11 2.78
C TYR A 68 -1.32 -0.34 1.33
N ASN A 69 -1.99 0.32 0.39
CA ASN A 69 -1.41 0.58 -0.92
C ASN A 69 -0.49 1.82 -0.80
N LYS A 70 -0.08 2.43 -1.93
CA LYS A 70 0.84 3.57 -1.88
C LYS A 70 0.25 4.80 -1.18
N GLU A 71 -1.07 4.94 -1.18
CA GLU A 71 -1.79 6.15 -0.74
C GLU A 71 -2.66 5.94 0.49
N ASP A 72 -3.28 4.76 0.65
CA ASP A 72 -4.40 4.53 1.56
C ASP A 72 -4.36 3.15 2.24
N PRO A 73 -4.97 3.01 3.44
CA PRO A 73 -5.21 1.70 4.05
C PRO A 73 -6.21 0.88 3.22
N ILE A 74 -5.90 -0.39 2.99
CA ILE A 74 -6.74 -1.34 2.23
C ILE A 74 -7.31 -2.47 3.10
N THR A 75 -6.84 -2.61 4.34
CA THR A 75 -7.42 -3.56 5.31
C THR A 75 -7.63 -2.92 6.67
N ARG A 76 -8.53 -3.51 7.45
CA ARG A 76 -8.62 -3.20 8.88
C ARG A 76 -7.41 -3.74 9.64
N PRO A 77 -7.01 -3.08 10.75
CA PRO A 77 -5.98 -3.60 11.64
C PRO A 77 -6.32 -4.99 12.19
N SER A 78 -5.34 -5.89 12.22
CA SER A 78 -5.47 -7.22 12.80
C SER A 78 -4.14 -7.67 13.40
N ARG A 79 -4.23 -8.46 14.48
CA ARG A 79 -3.06 -9.12 15.09
C ARG A 79 -2.48 -10.24 14.22
N SER A 80 -3.28 -10.77 13.31
CA SER A 80 -2.91 -11.91 12.45
C SER A 80 -2.16 -11.48 11.19
N THR A 81 -2.26 -10.22 10.77
CA THR A 81 -1.60 -9.71 9.56
C THR A 81 -0.09 -9.78 9.71
N LYS A 82 0.58 -10.45 8.76
CA LYS A 82 2.05 -10.59 8.68
C LYS A 82 2.61 -10.29 7.28
N SER A 83 1.76 -10.28 6.27
CA SER A 83 2.09 -9.98 4.88
C SER A 83 0.96 -9.15 4.26
N CYS A 84 1.24 -8.47 3.15
CA CYS A 84 0.26 -7.71 2.39
C CYS A 84 0.21 -8.08 0.91
N GLU A 85 1.00 -9.06 0.46
CA GLU A 85 1.12 -9.45 -0.95
C GLU A 85 -0.24 -9.75 -1.59
N CYS A 86 -1.08 -10.56 -0.92
CA CYS A 86 -2.38 -10.90 -1.47
C CYS A 86 -3.35 -9.71 -1.44
N HIS A 87 -3.35 -8.93 -0.36
CA HIS A 87 -4.25 -7.77 -0.23
C HIS A 87 -3.93 -6.67 -1.24
N LEU A 88 -2.64 -6.43 -1.53
CA LEU A 88 -2.22 -5.53 -2.60
C LEU A 88 -2.71 -6.01 -3.96
N LYS A 89 -2.50 -7.29 -4.29
CA LYS A 89 -3.00 -7.86 -5.56
C LYS A 89 -4.52 -7.82 -5.67
N LYS A 90 -5.22 -8.00 -4.54
CA LYS A 90 -6.67 -7.84 -4.46
C LYS A 90 -7.12 -6.41 -4.72
N ASP A 91 -6.48 -5.42 -4.10
CA ASP A 91 -6.74 -4.00 -4.33
C ASP A 91 -6.50 -3.60 -5.79
N GLU A 92 -5.38 -4.02 -6.37
CA GLU A 92 -5.05 -3.81 -7.78
C GLU A 92 -6.11 -4.40 -8.72
N ALA A 93 -6.55 -5.64 -8.46
CA ALA A 93 -7.57 -6.30 -9.27
C ALA A 93 -8.93 -5.61 -9.18
N ILE A 94 -9.32 -5.16 -7.98
CA ILE A 94 -10.58 -4.43 -7.77
C ILE A 94 -10.54 -3.07 -8.48
N LYS A 95 -9.47 -2.30 -8.32
CA LYS A 95 -9.29 -1.00 -8.99
C LYS A 95 -9.27 -1.12 -10.52
N ALA A 96 -8.69 -2.20 -11.03
CA ALA A 96 -8.69 -2.51 -12.46
C ALA A 96 -10.02 -3.12 -12.97
N ASN A 97 -11.06 -3.17 -12.13
CA ASN A 97 -12.36 -3.76 -12.46
C ASN A 97 -12.26 -5.19 -13.03
N LYS A 98 -11.35 -5.99 -12.45
CA LYS A 98 -11.16 -7.36 -12.87
C LYS A 98 -12.40 -8.22 -12.58
N PRO A 99 -12.68 -9.23 -13.41
CA PRO A 99 -13.73 -10.21 -13.12
C PRO A 99 -13.52 -10.84 -11.73
N PRO A 100 -14.60 -11.23 -11.01
CA PRO A 100 -14.48 -11.82 -9.66
C PRO A 100 -13.51 -13.00 -9.56
N CYS A 101 -13.36 -13.79 -10.64
CA CYS A 101 -12.46 -14.94 -10.68
C CYS A 101 -10.97 -14.61 -10.84
N GLU A 102 -10.64 -13.36 -11.16
CA GLU A 102 -9.27 -12.83 -11.17
C GLU A 102 -8.92 -12.11 -9.85
N ILE A 103 -9.89 -11.90 -8.96
CA ILE A 103 -9.67 -11.29 -7.65
C ILE A 103 -9.23 -12.39 -6.67
N PRO A 104 -8.00 -12.32 -6.10
CA PRO A 104 -7.51 -13.39 -5.24
C PRO A 104 -8.21 -13.43 -3.89
N GLU A 105 -8.35 -14.64 -3.35
CA GLU A 105 -8.74 -14.90 -1.97
C GLU A 105 -7.50 -14.87 -1.08
N CYS A 106 -7.59 -14.10 0.01
CA CYS A 106 -6.50 -13.88 0.95
C CYS A 106 -6.83 -14.50 2.30
N ASN A 107 -5.84 -15.14 2.91
CA ASN A 107 -5.99 -15.65 4.26
C ASN A 107 -5.78 -14.53 5.29
N ARG A 108 -6.04 -14.83 6.56
CA ARG A 108 -5.95 -13.86 7.67
C ARG A 108 -4.57 -13.26 7.94
N ASN A 109 -3.50 -13.88 7.42
CA ASN A 109 -2.14 -13.37 7.59
C ASN A 109 -1.70 -12.48 6.42
N GLY A 110 -2.56 -12.34 5.40
CA GLY A 110 -2.37 -11.51 4.21
C GLY A 110 -1.59 -12.18 3.08
N LYS A 111 -1.35 -13.49 3.19
CA LYS A 111 -0.92 -14.35 2.08
C LYS A 111 -2.12 -14.85 1.27
N PHE A 112 -1.84 -15.43 0.11
CA PHE A 112 -2.86 -16.06 -0.72
C PHE A 112 -3.41 -17.30 -0.01
N GLU A 113 -4.72 -17.52 -0.11
CA GLU A 113 -5.27 -18.85 0.15
C GLU A 113 -4.69 -19.84 -0.86
N LYS A 114 -4.19 -20.98 -0.39
CA LYS A 114 -3.52 -21.98 -1.25
C LYS A 114 -4.43 -22.46 -2.38
N LYS A 115 -5.72 -22.57 -2.10
CA LYS A 115 -6.75 -22.93 -3.07
C LYS A 115 -7.51 -21.67 -3.47
N GLN A 116 -7.55 -21.40 -4.77
CA GLN A 116 -8.27 -20.26 -5.35
C GLN A 116 -9.40 -20.81 -6.22
N CYS A 117 -10.64 -20.43 -5.93
CA CYS A 117 -11.80 -20.97 -6.63
C CYS A 117 -12.58 -19.86 -7.34
N CYS A 118 -12.95 -20.11 -8.60
CA CYS A 118 -13.83 -19.26 -9.37
C CYS A 118 -15.26 -19.80 -9.30
N ALA A 119 -16.15 -19.07 -8.62
CA ALA A 119 -17.55 -19.48 -8.49
C ALA A 119 -18.31 -19.49 -9.83
N ARG A 120 -17.86 -18.69 -10.81
CA ARG A 120 -18.52 -18.58 -12.12
C ARG A 120 -18.39 -19.85 -12.98
N ASP A 121 -17.24 -20.51 -12.95
CA ASP A 121 -16.97 -21.71 -13.76
C ASP A 121 -16.80 -22.99 -12.92
N ASN A 122 -16.94 -22.88 -11.59
CA ASN A 122 -16.75 -23.95 -10.61
C ASN A 122 -15.37 -24.62 -10.70
N LYS A 123 -14.34 -23.88 -11.12
CA LYS A 123 -12.96 -24.37 -11.16
C LYS A 123 -12.14 -23.81 -10.00
N CYS A 124 -11.32 -24.66 -9.41
CA CYS A 124 -10.33 -24.29 -8.42
C CYS A 124 -8.93 -24.59 -8.93
N ARG A 125 -7.97 -23.74 -8.57
CA ARG A 125 -6.54 -23.91 -8.81
C ARG A 125 -5.76 -23.85 -7.51
N CYS A 126 -4.56 -24.40 -7.49
CA CYS A 126 -3.63 -24.18 -6.39
C CYS A 126 -2.64 -23.07 -6.73
N VAL A 127 -2.26 -22.29 -5.73
CA VAL A 127 -1.30 -21.20 -5.86
C VAL A 127 -0.23 -21.28 -4.78
N ASP A 128 0.93 -20.72 -5.09
CA ASP A 128 1.94 -20.44 -4.09
C ASP A 128 1.42 -19.38 -3.08
N PRO A 129 1.47 -19.65 -1.76
CA PRO A 129 0.93 -18.73 -0.76
C PRO A 129 1.57 -17.34 -0.73
N THR A 130 2.80 -17.20 -1.24
CA THR A 130 3.57 -15.95 -1.12
C THR A 130 3.47 -15.13 -2.40
N THR A 131 3.55 -15.78 -3.56
CA THR A 131 3.58 -15.12 -4.88
C THR A 131 2.23 -15.13 -5.59
N GLY A 132 1.31 -16.01 -5.22
CA GLY A 132 0.01 -16.19 -5.89
C GLY A 132 0.09 -16.87 -7.26
N GLN A 133 1.29 -17.32 -7.68
CA GLN A 133 1.49 -18.05 -8.94
C GLN A 133 0.79 -19.40 -8.90
N THR A 134 0.15 -19.78 -10.02
CA THR A 134 -0.52 -21.07 -10.16
C THR A 134 0.48 -22.22 -10.10
N THR A 135 0.31 -23.13 -9.15
CA THR A 135 1.11 -24.36 -9.02
C THR A 135 0.37 -25.58 -9.55
N VAL A 136 -0.97 -25.57 -9.53
CA VAL A 136 -1.82 -26.62 -10.11
C VAL A 136 -2.91 -25.97 -10.96
N GLN A 137 -3.10 -26.47 -12.17
CA GLN A 137 -4.05 -25.92 -13.14
C GLN A 137 -5.51 -25.97 -12.65
N PRO A 138 -6.37 -25.06 -13.11
CA PRO A 138 -7.78 -25.02 -12.72
C PRO A 138 -8.54 -26.32 -13.07
N THR A 139 -9.23 -26.89 -12.09
CA THR A 139 -10.04 -28.11 -12.25
C THR A 139 -11.37 -27.99 -11.50
N THR A 140 -12.39 -28.69 -11.96
CA THR A 140 -13.70 -28.81 -11.29
C THR A 140 -13.69 -29.87 -10.17
N SER A 141 -12.56 -30.55 -9.94
CA SER A 141 -12.44 -31.58 -8.93
C SER A 141 -12.67 -31.02 -7.52
N ARG A 142 -13.67 -31.56 -6.82
CA ARG A 142 -13.95 -31.22 -5.41
C ARG A 142 -12.90 -31.75 -4.44
N SER A 143 -12.09 -32.73 -4.85
CA SER A 143 -11.01 -33.32 -4.05
C SER A 143 -9.66 -32.66 -4.27
N LEU A 144 -9.59 -31.50 -4.95
CA LEU A 144 -8.34 -30.78 -5.16
C LEU A 144 -7.69 -30.44 -3.80
N GLN A 145 -6.54 -31.04 -3.55
CA GLN A 145 -5.68 -30.76 -2.41
C GLN A 145 -4.52 -29.87 -2.88
N CYS A 146 -4.32 -28.75 -2.18
CA CYS A 146 -3.22 -27.84 -2.47
C CYS A 146 -2.08 -28.08 -1.46
N PRO A 147 -0.88 -28.44 -1.95
CA PRO A 147 0.27 -28.75 -1.09
C PRO A 147 0.70 -27.55 -0.23
#